data_AF-A0A2H0CRW4-F1
#
_entry.id   AF-A0A2H0CRW4-F1
#
_cell.length_a   1.000
_cell.length_b   1.000
_cell.length_c   1.000
_cell.angle_alpha   90.00
_cell.angle_beta   90.00
_cell.angle_gamma   90.00
#
_symmetry.space_group_name_H-M   'P 1'
#
loop_
_entity.id
_entity.type
_entity.pdbx_description
1 polymer ?
#
loop_
_entity_poly.entity_id
_entity_poly.type
_entity_poly.pdbx_seq_one_letter_code
_entity_poly.pdbx_strand_id
1 'polypeptide(L)'
;MPMDFQDPLSSFLSDKALSVPLSQVILFTLLMTLCLLFGRHKLGLMISYAFVFFWGFVFNRTYFIDLLGNTNSGLYAYTLFGFFMAVLAVVGMFQRG
;
A
#
# COMPACT_ATOMS: atom_id res chain seq x y z
N MET A 1 3.65 17.44 31.39
CA MET A 1 4.55 16.44 30.80
C MET A 1 3.70 15.64 29.83
N PRO A 2 4.01 15.63 28.52
CA PRO A 2 3.26 14.78 27.60
C PRO A 2 3.55 13.32 27.96
N MET A 3 2.51 12.52 28.09
CA MET A 3 2.62 11.08 28.27
C MET A 3 3.16 10.49 26.96
N ASP A 4 4.46 10.18 26.92
CA ASP A 4 5.06 9.36 25.88
C ASP A 4 4.54 7.92 26.04
N PHE A 5 3.39 7.63 25.43
CA PHE A 5 2.83 6.28 25.30
C PHE A 5 3.61 5.47 24.25
N GLN A 6 4.95 5.38 24.34
CA GLN A 6 5.69 4.36 23.60
C GLN A 6 5.56 3.04 24.34
N ASP A 7 4.37 2.44 24.25
CA ASP A 7 4.16 1.06 24.69
C ASP A 7 4.98 0.12 23.78
N PRO A 8 5.63 -0.93 24.32
CA PRO A 8 6.49 -1.84 23.54
C PRO A 8 5.77 -2.50 22.35
N LEU A 9 4.44 -2.59 22.42
CA LEU A 9 3.60 -3.03 21.31
C LEU A 9 3.54 -2.01 20.17
N SER A 10 3.41 -0.72 20.48
CA SER A 10 3.37 0.34 19.47
C SER A 10 4.67 0.45 18.69
N SER A 11 5.81 0.26 19.36
CA SER A 11 7.13 0.21 18.74
C SER A 11 7.30 -1.02 17.86
N PHE A 12 6.82 -2.19 18.31
CA PHE A 12 6.86 -3.42 17.51
C PHE A 12 5.96 -3.35 16.26
N LEU A 13 4.75 -2.79 16.39
CA LEU A 13 3.80 -2.66 15.28
C LEU A 13 4.23 -1.63 14.21
N SER A 14 5.07 -0.68 14.61
CA SER A 14 5.61 0.38 13.75
C SER A 14 7.08 0.15 13.38
N ASP A 15 7.63 -1.02 13.75
CA ASP A 15 9.03 -1.33 13.52
C ASP A 15 9.35 -1.32 12.03
N LYS A 16 10.38 -0.56 11.66
CA LYS A 16 10.88 -0.44 10.29
C LYS A 16 11.93 -1.50 9.95
N ALA A 17 12.29 -2.35 10.91
CA ALA A 17 13.14 -3.52 10.64
C ALA A 17 12.49 -4.50 9.65
N LEU A 18 11.15 -4.49 9.55
CA LEU A 18 10.41 -5.20 8.53
C LEU A 18 10.25 -4.33 7.26
N SER A 19 10.33 -4.95 6.08
CA SER A 19 10.12 -4.27 4.79
C SER A 19 8.72 -3.63 4.66
N VAL A 20 7.75 -4.11 5.45
CA VAL A 20 6.41 -3.54 5.59
C VAL A 20 6.04 -3.54 7.08
N PRO A 21 5.55 -2.42 7.65
CA PRO A 21 5.14 -2.36 9.05
C PRO A 21 3.98 -3.31 9.34
N LEU A 22 4.05 -4.04 10.46
CA LEU A 22 3.02 -5.00 10.90
C LEU A 22 1.63 -4.36 11.04
N SER A 23 1.55 -3.12 11.52
CA SER A 23 0.30 -2.35 11.59
C SER A 23 -0.41 -2.26 10.24
N GLN A 24 0.33 -2.07 9.14
CA GLN A 24 -0.24 -1.98 7.79
C GLN A 24 -0.70 -3.34 7.27
N VAL A 25 0.02 -4.41 7.61
CA VAL A 25 -0.38 -5.79 7.26
C VAL A 25 -1.67 -6.19 7.97
N ILE A 26 -1.81 -5.82 9.26
CA ILE A 26 -3.04 -6.05 10.03
C ILE A 26 -4.21 -5.31 9.39
N LEU A 27 -4.04 -4.01 9.07
CA LEU A 27 -5.07 -3.22 8.41
C LEU A 27 -5.49 -3.83 7.06
N PHE A 28 -4.51 -4.23 6.24
CA PHE A 28 -4.76 -4.87 4.95
C PHE A 28 -5.58 -6.17 5.11
N THR A 29 -5.17 -7.01 6.06
CA THR A 29 -5.84 -8.28 6.34
C THR A 29 -7.29 -8.06 6.77
N LEU A 30 -7.53 -7.11 7.70
CA LEU A 30 -8.88 -6.77 8.14
C LEU A 30 -9.77 -6.29 6.99
N LEU A 31 -9.25 -5.39 6.14
CA LEU A 31 -9.99 -4.89 4.98
C LEU A 31 -10.32 -6.01 4.00
N MET A 32 -9.41 -6.95 3.78
CA MET A 32 -9.66 -8.11 2.93
C MET A 32 -10.70 -9.05 3.52
N THR A 33 -10.63 -9.34 4.81
CA THR A 33 -11.64 -10.14 5.51
C THR A 33 -13.01 -9.49 5.40
N LEU A 34 -13.12 -8.17 5.57
CA LEU A 34 -14.39 -7.45 5.38
C LEU A 34 -14.88 -7.54 3.93
N CYS A 35 -14.00 -7.37 2.95
CA CYS A 35 -14.38 -7.50 1.53
C CYS A 35 -14.92 -8.90 1.20
N LEU A 36 -14.29 -9.94 1.74
CA LEU A 36 -14.76 -11.32 1.60
C LEU A 36 -16.10 -11.53 2.32
N LEU A 37 -16.25 -11.03 3.54
CA LEU A 37 -17.48 -11.14 4.33
C LEU A 37 -18.68 -10.49 3.64
N PHE A 38 -18.49 -9.34 2.99
CA PHE A 38 -19.54 -8.64 2.25
C PHE A 38 -19.69 -9.12 0.79
N GLY A 39 -18.93 -10.14 0.37
CA GLY A 39 -18.96 -10.66 -1.01
C GLY A 39 -18.49 -9.65 -2.06
N ARG A 40 -17.77 -8.59 -1.66
CA ARG A 40 -17.33 -7.50 -2.54
C ARG A 40 -15.94 -7.76 -3.09
N HIS A 41 -15.80 -8.83 -3.86
CA HIS A 41 -14.52 -9.28 -4.41
C HIS A 41 -13.81 -8.20 -5.25
N LYS A 42 -14.55 -7.41 -6.03
CA LYS A 42 -14.00 -6.29 -6.83
C LYS A 42 -13.35 -5.21 -5.95
N LEU A 43 -13.96 -4.90 -4.80
CA LEU A 43 -13.42 -3.94 -3.84
C LEU A 43 -12.17 -4.49 -3.13
N GLY A 44 -12.18 -5.80 -2.78
CA GLY A 44 -10.99 -6.47 -2.27
C GLY A 44 -9.83 -6.32 -3.25
N LEU A 45 -10.05 -6.64 -4.53
CA LEU A 45 -9.03 -6.55 -5.58
C LEU A 45 -8.42 -5.13 -5.67
N MET A 46 -9.25 -4.09 -5.62
CA MET A 46 -8.78 -2.71 -5.59
C MET A 46 -7.89 -2.40 -4.39
N ILE A 47 -8.33 -2.80 -3.20
CA ILE A 47 -7.60 -2.56 -1.96
C ILE A 47 -6.23 -3.26 -2.04
N SER A 48 -6.15 -4.48 -2.57
CA SER A 48 -4.84 -5.13 -2.82
C SER A 48 -3.95 -4.34 -3.75
N TYR A 49 -4.45 -3.87 -4.88
CA TYR A 49 -3.62 -3.09 -5.81
C TYR A 49 -3.15 -1.78 -5.18
N ALA A 50 -3.99 -1.11 -4.40
CA ALA A 50 -3.63 0.11 -3.68
C ALA A 50 -2.54 -0.14 -2.63
N PHE A 51 -2.66 -1.22 -1.83
CA PHE A 51 -1.65 -1.58 -0.82
C PHE A 51 -0.32 -1.99 -1.46
N VAL A 52 -0.34 -2.79 -2.53
CA VAL A 52 0.88 -3.17 -3.27
C VAL A 52 1.55 -1.92 -3.85
N PHE A 53 0.77 -0.99 -4.42
CA PHE A 53 1.32 0.26 -4.92
C PHE A 53 1.90 1.13 -3.79
N PHE A 54 1.20 1.24 -2.66
CA PHE A 54 1.65 2.02 -1.52
C PHE A 54 2.95 1.45 -0.91
N TRP A 55 3.02 0.15 -0.66
CA TRP A 55 4.22 -0.49 -0.13
C TRP A 55 5.38 -0.48 -1.12
N GLY A 56 5.12 -0.81 -2.38
CA GLY A 56 6.14 -0.82 -3.42
C GLY A 56 6.69 0.59 -3.67
N PHE A 57 5.83 1.57 -3.91
CA PHE A 57 6.27 2.88 -4.37
C PHE A 57 6.42 3.92 -3.27
N VAL A 58 5.39 4.10 -2.44
CA VAL A 58 5.36 5.22 -1.48
C VAL A 58 6.27 4.93 -0.30
N PHE A 59 6.21 3.70 0.23
CA PHE A 59 7.02 3.31 1.38
C PHE A 59 8.50 3.11 1.03
N ASN A 60 8.79 2.49 -0.13
CA ASN A 60 10.16 2.23 -0.58
C ASN A 60 10.67 3.28 -1.60
N ARG A 61 10.08 4.48 -1.64
CA ARG A 61 10.39 5.52 -2.63
C ARG A 61 11.89 5.79 -2.77
N THR A 62 12.59 5.97 -1.65
CA THR A 62 14.03 6.29 -1.64
C THR A 62 14.84 5.17 -2.26
N TYR A 63 14.53 3.91 -1.92
CA TYR A 63 15.17 2.73 -2.50
C TYR A 63 14.98 2.68 -4.02
N PHE A 64 13.77 2.96 -4.52
CA PHE A 64 13.51 2.99 -5.97
C PHE A 64 14.21 4.14 -6.69
N ILE A 65 14.33 5.32 -6.05
CA ILE A 65 15.07 6.46 -6.61
C ILE A 65 16.56 6.14 -6.76
N ASP A 66 17.14 5.51 -5.74
CA ASP A 66 18.55 5.11 -5.76
C ASP A 66 18.78 4.01 -6.82
N LEU A 67 17.88 3.02 -6.90
CA LEU A 67 17.96 1.94 -7.88
C LEU A 67 17.82 2.43 -9.33
N LEU A 68 17.00 3.46 -9.57
CA LEU A 68 16.77 4.07 -10.89
C LEU A 68 17.82 5.15 -11.23
N GLY A 69 18.90 5.23 -10.45
CA GLY A 69 20.06 6.08 -10.75
C GLY A 69 19.77 7.57 -10.61
N ASN A 70 18.89 7.96 -9.68
CA ASN A 70 18.48 9.36 -9.45
C ASN A 70 17.97 10.09 -10.71
N THR A 71 17.54 9.32 -11.72
CA THR A 71 17.00 9.90 -12.95
C THR A 71 15.51 10.12 -12.74
N ASN A 72 15.09 11.38 -12.82
CA ASN A 72 13.68 11.77 -12.65
C ASN A 72 12.72 10.97 -13.57
N SER A 73 13.19 10.50 -14.73
CA SER A 73 12.40 9.70 -15.68
C SER A 73 11.91 8.36 -15.12
N GLY A 74 12.73 7.65 -14.33
CA GLY A 74 12.34 6.36 -13.76
C GLY A 74 11.22 6.50 -12.72
N LEU A 75 11.29 7.56 -11.91
CA LEU A 75 10.26 7.88 -10.93
C LEU A 75 8.94 8.26 -11.63
N TYR A 76 9.00 9.07 -12.69
CA TYR A 76 7.82 9.42 -13.49
C TYR A 76 7.19 8.19 -14.15
N ALA A 77 7.99 7.31 -14.75
CA ALA A 77 7.49 6.08 -15.37
C ALA A 77 6.77 5.19 -14.36
N TYR A 78 7.36 4.94 -13.19
CA TYR A 78 6.75 4.09 -12.17
C TYR A 78 5.48 4.72 -11.58
N THR A 79 5.47 6.04 -11.36
CA THR A 79 4.28 6.78 -10.92
C THR A 79 3.16 6.67 -11.96
N LEU A 80 3.50 6.77 -13.24
CA LEU A 80 2.55 6.63 -14.35
C LEU A 80 1.95 5.23 -14.38
N PHE A 81 2.76 4.17 -14.23
CA PHE A 81 2.25 2.79 -14.14
C PHE A 81 1.35 2.57 -12.92
N GLY A 82 1.69 3.16 -11.78
CA GLY A 82 0.83 3.18 -10.60
C GLY A 82 -0.51 3.85 -10.84
N PHE A 83 -0.49 5.01 -11.49
CA PHE A 83 -1.70 5.72 -11.89
C PHE A 83 -2.54 4.91 -12.87
N PHE A 84 -1.92 4.27 -13.86
CA PHE A 84 -2.62 3.36 -14.78
C PHE A 84 -3.27 2.19 -14.04
N MET A 85 -2.58 1.56 -13.09
CA MET A 85 -3.17 0.52 -12.24
C MET A 85 -4.39 1.04 -11.46
N ALA A 86 -4.30 2.25 -10.91
CA ALA A 86 -5.43 2.87 -10.21
C ALA A 86 -6.62 3.14 -11.16
N VAL A 87 -6.37 3.64 -12.37
CA VAL A 87 -7.39 3.86 -13.41
C VAL A 87 -8.04 2.53 -13.82
N LEU A 88 -7.24 1.49 -14.10
CA LEU A 88 -7.74 0.17 -14.47
C LEU A 88 -8.58 -0.44 -13.35
N ALA A 89 -8.14 -0.29 -12.10
CA ALA A 89 -8.91 -0.70 -10.95
C ALA A 89 -10.28 -0.01 -10.96
N VAL A 90 -10.30 1.33 -11.07
CA VAL A 90 -11.54 2.15 -11.07
C VAL A 90 -12.48 1.73 -12.20
N VAL A 91 -11.95 1.57 -13.41
CA VAL A 91 -12.73 1.09 -14.57
C VAL A 91 -13.29 -0.31 -14.32
N GLY A 92 -12.51 -1.22 -13.74
CA GLY A 92 -12.95 -2.57 -13.39
C GLY A 92 -14.09 -2.61 -12.36
N MET A 93 -14.21 -1.58 -11.52
CA MET A 93 -15.37 -1.43 -10.63
C MET A 93 -16.64 -1.01 -11.36
N PHE A 94 -16.52 -0.14 -12.37
CA PHE A 94 -17.66 0.33 -13.17
C PHE A 94 -18.10 -0.67 -14.24
N GLN A 95 -17.20 -1.58 -14.67
CA GLN A 95 -17.59 -2.70 -15.51
C GLN A 95 -18.48 -3.66 -14.72
N ARG A 96 -19.79 -3.58 -14.99
CA ARG A 96 -20.81 -4.51 -14.50
C ARG A 96 -20.52 -5.87 -15.15
N GLY A 97 -20.18 -6.85 -14.31
CA GLY A 97 -20.11 -8.26 -14.68
C GLY A 97 -21.35 -8.94 -14.13
#